data_AF-M5DLB5-F1
#
_entry.id   AF-M5DLB5-F1
#
_cell.length_a   1.000
_cell.length_b   1.000
_cell.length_c   1.000
_cell.angle_alpha   90.00
_cell.angle_beta   90.00
_cell.angle_gamma   90.00
#
_symmetry.space_group_name_H-M   'P 1'
#
loop_
_entity.id
_entity.type
_entity.pdbx_description
1 polymer ?
#
loop_
_entity_poly.entity_id
_entity_poly.type
_entity_poly.pdbx_seq_one_letter_code
_entity_poly.pdbx_strand_id
1 'polypeptide(L)'
;MKRFVCDCGTTQSLFFESSRCLSCQRLSGYCYKENAMLSFDETKESGVFMARGSRYQQCKNYRHHQVCNGMIRLANEVQPNGEALCFACHFNSNVPDLDVPEHLPLWRKLETAKRRLLFTLQSLGLPIRDREQEPEAGLSFSFMADKTAGDHFNSPLADQEPVFTGHANGNITINLAEADDVARHAARVAMGEGYRTLLGHFRHEIGHYYWDVLIARHPVLLGEYRKVFGDERESYQDALDRHYKRSNDDDSWKGEFISRYASMHPWEDWAETWAHYLHMLDTLETAQAYGIVTEVENAAVIDTKEITLPQEERYYGKNSSIEDIVSNWIYFSVVLNALNRSMGLPDAYPFVISDAIRAKLAFVHRTIHSVG
;
A
#
# COMPACT_ATOMS: atom_id res chain seq x y z
N MET A 1 2.87 3.89 -9.68
CA MET A 1 1.46 3.90 -10.12
C MET A 1 1.29 4.41 -11.53
N LYS A 2 0.44 3.71 -12.28
CA LYS A 2 0.02 4.04 -13.65
C LYS A 2 -0.50 5.48 -13.80
N ARG A 3 -0.18 6.07 -14.96
CA ARG A 3 -0.82 7.28 -15.49
C ARG A 3 -2.01 6.88 -16.34
N PHE A 4 -3.18 7.47 -16.10
CA PHE A 4 -4.38 7.22 -16.90
C PHE A 4 -4.72 8.44 -17.76
N VAL A 5 -5.55 8.25 -18.79
CA VAL A 5 -5.99 9.32 -19.69
C VAL A 5 -7.50 9.29 -19.86
N CYS A 6 -8.10 10.47 -20.01
CA CYS A 6 -9.52 10.61 -20.31
C CYS A 6 -9.78 10.45 -21.82
N ASP A 7 -10.92 9.87 -22.19
CA ASP A 7 -11.33 9.71 -23.60
C ASP A 7 -11.80 11.04 -24.26
N CYS A 8 -11.58 12.21 -23.63
CA CYS A 8 -12.00 13.51 -24.15
C CYS A 8 -10.99 14.16 -25.13
N GLY A 9 -9.92 13.46 -25.47
CA GLY A 9 -8.93 13.89 -26.47
C GLY A 9 -7.93 14.95 -25.98
N THR A 10 -7.91 15.27 -24.68
CA THR A 10 -6.89 16.14 -24.09
C THR A 10 -5.77 15.34 -23.43
N THR A 11 -4.58 15.95 -23.31
CA THR A 11 -3.39 15.34 -22.69
C THR A 11 -3.45 15.34 -21.15
N GLN A 12 -4.56 15.78 -20.54
CA GLN A 12 -4.68 15.81 -19.10
C GLN A 12 -4.69 14.40 -18.52
N SER A 13 -3.78 14.18 -17.57
CA SER A 13 -3.65 12.90 -16.87
C SER A 13 -4.77 12.74 -15.85
N LEU A 14 -5.33 11.54 -15.80
CA LEU A 14 -6.14 11.07 -14.69
C LEU A 14 -5.22 10.31 -13.73
N PHE A 15 -5.39 10.57 -12.43
CA PHE A 15 -4.69 9.90 -11.35
C PHE A 15 -5.59 8.81 -10.76
N PHE A 16 -5.01 7.88 -10.01
CA PHE A 16 -5.74 6.75 -9.42
C PHE A 16 -6.89 7.18 -8.47
N GLU A 17 -6.78 8.37 -7.91
CA GLU A 17 -7.77 9.01 -7.03
C GLU A 17 -8.70 9.99 -7.75
N SER A 18 -8.51 10.22 -9.06
CA SER A 18 -9.35 11.15 -9.81
C SER A 18 -10.81 10.70 -9.80
N SER A 19 -11.69 11.60 -9.36
CA SER A 19 -13.15 11.44 -9.39
C SER A 19 -13.81 12.19 -10.55
N ARG A 20 -13.06 13.10 -11.20
CA ARG A 20 -13.48 13.88 -12.36
C ARG A 20 -12.29 14.17 -13.26
N CYS A 21 -12.55 14.30 -14.56
CA CYS A 21 -11.58 14.87 -15.49
C CYS A 21 -11.57 16.41 -15.34
N LEU A 22 -10.41 17.02 -15.12
CA LEU A 22 -10.33 18.48 -14.97
C LEU A 22 -10.60 19.23 -16.28
N SER A 23 -10.49 18.57 -17.44
CA SER A 23 -10.70 19.17 -18.76
C SER A 23 -12.16 19.11 -19.19
N CYS A 24 -12.79 17.93 -19.17
CA CYS A 24 -14.17 17.76 -19.63
C CYS A 24 -15.21 17.66 -18.50
N GLN A 25 -14.79 17.67 -17.23
CA GLN A 25 -15.63 17.58 -16.03
C GLN A 25 -16.47 16.30 -15.88
N ARG A 26 -16.35 15.35 -16.82
CA ARG A 26 -16.98 14.03 -16.71
C ARG A 26 -16.56 13.34 -15.42
N LEU A 27 -17.53 12.66 -14.81
CA LEU A 27 -17.27 11.74 -13.70
C LEU A 27 -16.19 10.75 -14.15
N SER A 28 -15.20 10.52 -13.29
CA SER A 28 -14.15 9.53 -13.53
C SER A 28 -14.04 8.62 -12.31
N GLY A 29 -13.67 7.37 -12.53
CA GLY A 29 -13.59 6.40 -11.46
C GLY A 29 -12.86 5.14 -11.91
N TYR A 30 -12.31 4.43 -10.93
CA TYR A 30 -11.53 3.24 -11.17
C TYR A 30 -12.42 2.00 -11.17
N CYS A 31 -12.32 1.19 -12.22
CA CYS A 31 -13.02 -0.08 -12.33
C CYS A 31 -12.02 -1.22 -12.18
N TYR A 32 -12.16 -2.00 -11.09
CA TYR A 32 -11.24 -3.09 -10.77
C TYR A 32 -11.29 -4.26 -11.76
N LYS A 33 -12.46 -4.53 -12.35
CA LYS A 33 -12.65 -5.61 -13.32
C LYS A 33 -11.97 -5.29 -14.66
N GLU A 34 -12.05 -4.04 -15.08
CA GLU A 34 -11.43 -3.53 -16.31
C GLU A 34 -9.97 -3.10 -16.10
N ASN A 35 -9.51 -3.05 -14.84
CA ASN A 35 -8.19 -2.54 -14.44
C ASN A 35 -7.87 -1.17 -15.07
N ALA A 36 -8.86 -0.27 -15.06
CA ALA A 36 -8.79 1.00 -15.76
C ALA A 36 -9.50 2.13 -15.01
N MET A 37 -8.94 3.34 -15.12
CA MET A 37 -9.68 4.57 -14.86
C MET A 37 -10.54 4.87 -16.08
N LEU A 38 -11.85 4.98 -15.89
CA LEU A 38 -12.80 5.32 -16.95
C LEU A 38 -13.44 6.67 -16.67
N SER A 39 -13.94 7.30 -17.73
CA SER A 39 -14.79 8.48 -17.65
C SER A 39 -16.21 8.11 -18.07
N PHE A 40 -17.18 8.74 -17.42
CA PHE A 40 -18.57 8.29 -17.43
C PHE A 40 -19.53 9.40 -17.83
N ASP A 41 -20.52 9.03 -18.63
CA ASP A 41 -21.66 9.86 -18.98
C ASP A 41 -22.88 9.44 -18.14
N GLU A 42 -23.65 10.42 -17.66
CA GLU A 42 -24.90 10.16 -16.93
C GLU A 42 -25.97 9.58 -17.87
N THR A 43 -26.77 8.65 -17.36
CA THR A 43 -27.94 8.14 -18.08
C THR A 43 -29.23 8.79 -17.58
N LYS A 44 -30.35 8.50 -18.26
CA LYS A 44 -31.68 8.89 -17.77
C LYS A 44 -32.08 8.17 -16.48
N GLU A 45 -31.42 7.06 -16.15
CA GLU A 45 -31.67 6.29 -14.93
C GLU A 45 -30.74 6.77 -13.81
N SER A 46 -31.32 7.20 -12.70
CA SER A 46 -30.57 7.79 -11.59
C SER A 46 -29.57 6.79 -11.00
N GLY A 47 -28.33 7.23 -10.80
CA GLY A 47 -27.24 6.40 -10.26
C GLY A 47 -26.62 5.44 -11.28
N VAL A 48 -27.09 5.45 -12.53
CA VAL A 48 -26.54 4.63 -13.62
C VAL A 48 -25.75 5.51 -14.58
N PHE A 49 -24.55 5.05 -14.88
CA PHE A 49 -23.58 5.72 -15.74
C PHE A 49 -23.17 4.83 -16.91
N MET A 50 -22.76 5.44 -18.01
CA MET A 50 -22.27 4.73 -19.20
C MET A 50 -20.79 5.03 -19.44
N ALA A 51 -20.03 3.98 -19.75
CA ALA A 51 -18.67 4.08 -20.26
C ALA A 51 -18.40 2.93 -21.22
N ARG A 52 -17.81 3.23 -22.39
CA ARG A 52 -17.43 2.22 -23.40
C ARG A 52 -18.54 1.20 -23.72
N GLY A 53 -19.77 1.68 -23.84
CA GLY A 53 -20.95 0.86 -24.18
C GLY A 53 -21.48 -0.04 -23.04
N SER A 54 -20.93 0.04 -21.83
CA SER A 54 -21.40 -0.71 -20.66
C SER A 54 -22.00 0.20 -19.59
N ARG A 55 -22.95 -0.34 -18.82
CA ARG A 55 -23.58 0.33 -17.68
C ARG A 55 -22.77 0.10 -16.40
N TYR A 56 -22.67 1.14 -15.59
CA TYR A 56 -21.96 1.13 -14.31
C TYR A 56 -22.77 1.86 -13.25
N GLN A 57 -22.45 1.57 -11.99
CA GLN A 57 -22.88 2.35 -10.84
C GLN A 57 -21.68 2.69 -9.96
N GLN A 58 -21.81 3.74 -9.16
CA GLN A 58 -20.82 4.06 -8.13
C GLN A 58 -20.84 3.01 -7.03
N CYS A 59 -19.67 2.73 -6.45
CA CYS A 59 -19.58 2.05 -5.17
C CYS A 59 -20.44 2.75 -4.12
N LYS A 60 -21.10 2.00 -3.23
CA LYS A 60 -21.87 2.53 -2.09
C LYS A 60 -21.09 3.62 -1.32
N ASN A 61 -19.84 3.33 -0.95
CA ASN A 61 -18.99 4.26 -0.21
C ASN A 61 -18.54 5.47 -1.05
N TYR A 62 -18.50 5.34 -2.38
CA TYR A 62 -18.27 6.48 -3.27
C TYR A 62 -19.51 7.38 -3.30
N ARG A 63 -20.68 6.80 -3.54
CA ARG A 63 -21.96 7.50 -3.67
C ARG A 63 -22.29 8.31 -2.41
N HIS A 64 -22.13 7.73 -1.23
CA HIS A 64 -22.58 8.33 0.03
C HIS A 64 -21.52 9.14 0.77
N HIS A 65 -20.24 8.78 0.63
CA HIS A 65 -19.17 9.32 1.50
C HIS A 65 -17.97 9.88 0.74
N GLN A 66 -17.88 9.62 -0.57
CA GLN A 66 -16.78 10.04 -1.43
C GLN A 66 -15.40 9.64 -0.87
N VAL A 67 -15.31 8.48 -0.21
CA VAL A 67 -14.04 7.96 0.35
C VAL A 67 -13.26 7.08 -0.63
N CYS A 68 -13.92 6.60 -1.69
CA CYS A 68 -13.30 5.95 -2.84
C CYS A 68 -13.88 6.54 -4.14
N ASN A 69 -13.33 6.15 -5.29
CA ASN A 69 -13.84 6.47 -6.63
C ASN A 69 -14.15 5.17 -7.43
N GLY A 70 -14.49 4.09 -6.72
CA GLY A 70 -14.72 2.79 -7.34
C GLY A 70 -16.03 2.76 -8.15
N MET A 71 -15.96 2.21 -9.36
CA MET A 71 -17.11 2.04 -10.26
C MET A 71 -17.32 0.55 -10.53
N ILE A 72 -18.58 0.12 -10.55
CA ILE A 72 -18.98 -1.29 -10.60
C ILE A 72 -19.80 -1.49 -11.87
N ARG A 73 -19.33 -2.39 -12.74
CA ARG A 73 -20.07 -2.75 -13.95
C ARG A 73 -21.35 -3.47 -13.56
N LEU A 74 -22.49 -2.96 -14.03
CA LEU A 74 -23.78 -3.60 -13.87
C LEU A 74 -23.86 -4.81 -14.81
N ALA A 75 -24.08 -5.99 -14.25
CA ALA A 75 -24.55 -7.13 -15.04
C ALA A 75 -26.02 -6.91 -15.42
N ASN A 76 -26.56 -7.71 -16.35
CA ASN A 76 -27.95 -7.61 -16.79
C ASN A 76 -28.99 -7.94 -15.69
N GLU A 77 -28.53 -8.35 -14.50
CA GLU A 77 -29.35 -8.65 -13.33
C GLU A 77 -29.14 -7.57 -12.25
N VAL A 78 -30.23 -6.89 -11.89
CA VAL A 78 -30.24 -5.81 -10.89
C VAL A 78 -30.07 -6.44 -9.51
N GLN A 79 -29.09 -5.98 -8.74
CA GLN A 79 -28.94 -6.43 -7.35
C GLN A 79 -30.17 -6.01 -6.52
N PRO A 80 -30.68 -6.85 -5.59
CA PRO A 80 -31.94 -6.64 -4.88
C PRO A 80 -32.05 -5.30 -4.13
N ASN A 81 -30.92 -4.67 -3.80
CA ASN A 81 -30.84 -3.44 -3.00
C ASN A 81 -30.26 -2.26 -3.80
N GLY A 82 -29.87 -2.47 -5.06
CA GLY A 82 -29.31 -1.43 -5.95
C GLY A 82 -27.95 -0.85 -5.57
N GLU A 83 -27.37 -1.19 -4.41
CA GLU A 83 -26.07 -0.67 -3.95
C GLU A 83 -25.05 -1.80 -3.76
N ALA A 84 -23.83 -1.60 -4.26
CA ALA A 84 -22.75 -2.57 -4.16
C ALA A 84 -21.45 -1.89 -3.72
N LEU A 85 -20.58 -2.64 -3.04
CA LEU A 85 -19.22 -2.21 -2.72
C LEU A 85 -18.29 -2.57 -3.88
N CYS A 86 -17.32 -1.68 -4.18
CA CYS A 86 -16.25 -2.04 -5.10
C CYS A 86 -15.28 -3.03 -4.43
N PHE A 87 -14.45 -3.69 -5.24
CA PHE A 87 -13.46 -4.67 -4.79
C PHE A 87 -12.71 -4.22 -3.53
N ALA A 88 -12.17 -2.98 -3.50
CA ALA A 88 -11.41 -2.53 -2.34
C ALA A 88 -12.26 -2.23 -1.09
N CYS A 89 -13.46 -1.67 -1.26
CA CYS A 89 -14.32 -1.35 -0.12
C CYS A 89 -14.97 -2.61 0.49
N HIS A 90 -15.11 -3.68 -0.29
CA HIS A 90 -15.60 -4.98 0.18
C HIS A 90 -14.74 -5.57 1.30
N PHE A 91 -13.42 -5.33 1.28
CA PHE A 91 -12.51 -5.81 2.33
C PHE A 91 -12.67 -5.11 3.69
N ASN A 92 -13.56 -4.13 3.85
CA ASN A 92 -13.78 -3.51 5.17
C ASN A 92 -14.69 -4.39 6.03
N SER A 93 -14.12 -4.96 7.09
CA SER A 93 -14.90 -5.57 8.17
C SER A 93 -15.52 -4.49 9.07
N ASN A 94 -14.82 -3.36 9.22
CA ASN A 94 -15.30 -2.21 9.98
C ASN A 94 -14.86 -0.90 9.32
N VAL A 95 -15.77 0.07 9.33
CA VAL A 95 -15.50 1.47 8.98
C VAL A 95 -15.68 2.34 10.22
N PRO A 96 -15.09 3.53 10.26
CA PRO A 96 -15.13 4.36 11.45
C PRO A 96 -16.54 4.89 11.71
N ASP A 97 -16.82 5.29 12.95
CA ASP A 97 -18.08 5.92 13.29
C ASP A 97 -18.25 7.23 12.51
N LEU A 98 -19.28 7.30 11.66
CA LEU A 98 -19.55 8.45 10.80
C LEU A 98 -20.42 9.51 11.47
N ASP A 99 -20.91 9.27 12.68
CA ASP A 99 -21.55 10.30 13.51
C ASP A 99 -20.52 11.32 14.04
N VAL A 100 -19.23 10.97 14.00
CA VAL A 100 -18.09 11.87 14.27
C VAL A 100 -17.60 12.49 12.95
N PRO A 101 -17.87 13.78 12.66
CA PRO A 101 -17.56 14.39 11.37
C PRO A 101 -16.07 14.33 10.98
N GLU A 102 -15.18 14.37 11.97
CA GLU A 102 -13.73 14.31 11.80
C GLU A 102 -13.24 12.96 11.25
N HIS A 103 -14.00 11.89 11.43
CA HIS A 103 -13.61 10.56 10.95
C HIS A 103 -13.67 10.43 9.43
N LEU A 104 -14.59 11.13 8.77
CA LEU A 104 -14.79 11.01 7.32
C LEU A 104 -13.54 11.37 6.48
N PRO A 105 -12.86 12.52 6.69
CA PRO A 105 -11.62 12.82 5.96
C PRO A 105 -10.48 11.84 6.28
N LEU A 106 -10.40 11.33 7.51
CA LEU A 106 -9.40 10.32 7.90
C LEU A 106 -9.66 8.99 7.20
N TRP A 107 -10.92 8.54 7.15
CA TRP A 107 -11.33 7.35 6.43
C TRP A 107 -11.00 7.45 4.94
N ARG A 108 -11.21 8.61 4.30
CA ARG A 108 -10.81 8.84 2.89
C ARG A 108 -9.31 8.64 2.68
N LYS A 109 -8.46 9.09 3.61
CA LYS A 109 -7.00 8.86 3.54
C LYS A 109 -6.67 7.36 3.68
N LEU A 110 -7.31 6.66 4.62
CA LEU A 110 -7.17 5.20 4.81
C LEU A 110 -7.57 4.42 3.55
N GLU A 111 -8.74 4.72 2.97
CA GLU A 111 -9.20 4.10 1.73
C GLU A 111 -8.25 4.37 0.56
N THR A 112 -7.70 5.58 0.46
CA THR A 112 -6.72 5.90 -0.58
C THR A 112 -5.48 5.02 -0.46
N ALA A 113 -4.91 4.88 0.75
CA ALA A 113 -3.74 4.03 1.00
C ALA A 113 -4.06 2.54 0.75
N LYS A 114 -5.15 2.02 1.32
CA LYS A 114 -5.59 0.64 1.11
C LYS A 114 -5.79 0.32 -0.37
N ARG A 115 -6.47 1.20 -1.12
CA ARG A 115 -6.72 0.99 -2.55
C ARG A 115 -5.45 0.92 -3.38
N ARG A 116 -4.45 1.74 -3.04
CA ARG A 116 -3.11 1.72 -3.65
C ARG A 116 -2.42 0.39 -3.39
N LEU A 117 -2.44 -0.07 -2.14
CA LEU A 117 -1.92 -1.38 -1.78
C LEU A 117 -2.61 -2.50 -2.59
N LEU A 118 -3.94 -2.56 -2.56
CA LEU A 118 -4.70 -3.62 -3.25
C LEU A 118 -4.44 -3.63 -4.76
N PHE A 119 -4.27 -2.45 -5.37
CA PHE A 119 -3.87 -2.34 -6.78
C PHE A 119 -2.51 -3.01 -7.04
N THR A 120 -1.52 -2.76 -6.19
CA THR A 120 -0.19 -3.38 -6.29
C THR A 120 -0.27 -4.89 -6.10
N LEU A 121 -0.99 -5.38 -5.08
CA LEU A 121 -1.16 -6.81 -4.83
C LEU A 121 -1.84 -7.52 -6.01
N GLN A 122 -2.89 -6.91 -6.59
CA GLN A 122 -3.58 -7.44 -7.76
C GLN A 122 -2.65 -7.47 -8.98
N SER A 123 -1.84 -6.42 -9.16
CA SER A 123 -0.87 -6.34 -10.26
C SER A 123 0.26 -7.36 -10.14
N LEU A 124 0.64 -7.73 -8.91
CA LEU A 124 1.60 -8.80 -8.63
C LEU A 124 1.00 -10.21 -8.74
N GLY A 125 -0.32 -10.34 -8.91
CA GLY A 125 -1.00 -11.62 -9.00
C GLY A 125 -1.05 -12.38 -7.67
N LEU A 126 -0.86 -11.69 -6.54
CA LEU A 126 -0.93 -12.31 -5.22
C LEU A 126 -2.36 -12.74 -4.88
N PRO A 127 -2.54 -13.82 -4.08
CA PRO A 127 -3.85 -14.27 -3.66
C PRO A 127 -4.48 -13.29 -2.67
N ILE A 128 -5.55 -12.62 -3.09
CA ILE A 128 -6.34 -11.71 -2.26
C ILE A 128 -7.71 -12.38 -2.02
N ARG A 129 -7.77 -13.23 -0.99
CA ARG A 129 -8.99 -13.95 -0.60
C ARG A 129 -9.70 -13.17 0.50
N ASP A 130 -10.99 -12.90 0.33
CA ASP A 130 -11.80 -12.25 1.36
C ASP A 130 -12.33 -13.24 2.39
N ARG A 131 -13.09 -12.75 3.38
CA ARG A 131 -13.70 -13.59 4.41
C ARG A 131 -14.91 -14.40 3.96
N GLU A 132 -15.46 -14.14 2.78
CA GLU A 132 -16.48 -15.03 2.19
C GLU A 132 -15.81 -16.29 1.62
N GLN A 133 -14.63 -16.12 1.02
CA GLN A 133 -13.81 -17.20 0.47
C GLN A 133 -13.04 -17.98 1.55
N GLU A 134 -12.51 -17.28 2.56
CA GLU A 134 -11.80 -17.87 3.71
C GLU A 134 -12.28 -17.24 5.04
N PRO A 135 -13.30 -17.80 5.71
CA PRO A 135 -13.91 -17.19 6.90
C PRO A 135 -12.94 -16.86 8.05
N GLU A 136 -11.96 -17.73 8.31
CA GLU A 136 -11.06 -17.61 9.47
C GLU A 136 -9.76 -16.84 9.16
N ALA A 137 -9.33 -16.80 7.90
CA ALA A 137 -8.02 -16.27 7.50
C ALA A 137 -8.07 -15.32 6.31
N GLY A 138 -9.25 -15.06 5.75
CA GLY A 138 -9.45 -14.14 4.65
C GLY A 138 -9.10 -12.72 5.06
N LEU A 139 -8.52 -11.98 4.11
CA LEU A 139 -8.12 -10.60 4.30
C LEU A 139 -9.33 -9.74 4.65
N SER A 140 -9.18 -8.90 5.66
CA SER A 140 -10.12 -7.81 5.98
C SER A 140 -9.40 -6.64 6.63
N PHE A 141 -10.02 -5.46 6.61
CA PHE A 141 -9.52 -4.25 7.22
C PHE A 141 -10.52 -3.66 8.21
N SER A 142 -10.05 -3.36 9.41
CA SER A 142 -10.79 -2.62 10.45
C SER A 142 -10.18 -1.25 10.65
N PHE A 143 -10.98 -0.19 10.51
CA PHE A 143 -10.55 1.19 10.78
C PHE A 143 -11.18 1.69 12.07
N MET A 144 -10.38 1.73 13.13
CA MET A 144 -10.87 1.93 14.49
C MET A 144 -10.23 3.17 15.14
N ALA A 145 -10.94 3.78 16.07
CA ALA A 145 -10.48 4.92 16.85
C ALA A 145 -10.70 4.64 18.33
N ASP A 146 -9.66 4.87 19.13
CA ASP A 146 -9.65 4.78 20.60
C ASP A 146 -9.50 6.15 21.28
N LYS A 147 -9.23 7.19 20.50
CA LYS A 147 -9.04 8.57 20.96
C LYS A 147 -9.81 9.55 20.10
N THR A 148 -10.04 10.73 20.65
CA THR A 148 -10.84 11.80 20.05
C THR A 148 -10.15 12.35 18.80
N ALA A 149 -10.79 12.25 17.64
CA ALA A 149 -10.22 12.79 16.40
C ALA A 149 -10.11 14.33 16.42
N GLY A 150 -11.06 15.02 17.06
CA GLY A 150 -11.12 16.49 17.14
C GLY A 150 -9.96 17.15 17.89
N ASP A 151 -9.19 16.40 18.69
CA ASP A 151 -8.00 16.90 19.38
C ASP A 151 -6.69 16.27 18.90
N HIS A 152 -6.70 15.71 17.69
CA HIS A 152 -5.58 14.96 17.12
C HIS A 152 -5.18 13.73 17.95
N PHE A 153 -6.17 12.98 18.45
CA PHE A 153 -5.99 11.72 19.16
C PHE A 153 -5.14 11.89 20.45
N ASN A 154 -5.34 13.00 21.16
CA ASN A 154 -4.70 13.25 22.44
C ASN A 154 -5.52 12.73 23.63
N SER A 155 -6.85 12.82 23.56
CA SER A 155 -7.74 12.35 24.63
C SER A 155 -8.37 11.00 24.32
N PRO A 156 -8.33 10.02 25.24
CA PRO A 156 -9.00 8.74 25.05
C PRO A 156 -10.52 8.90 24.96
N LEU A 157 -11.16 8.04 24.17
CA LEU A 157 -12.61 7.91 24.17
C LEU A 157 -13.04 7.16 25.44
N ALA A 158 -14.11 7.62 26.08
CA ALA A 158 -14.67 6.91 27.23
C ALA A 158 -15.13 5.51 26.80
N ASP A 159 -14.83 4.50 27.62
CA ASP A 159 -15.22 3.10 27.43
C ASP A 159 -14.67 2.43 26.14
N GLN A 160 -13.58 2.97 25.56
CA GLN A 160 -12.82 2.33 24.47
C GLN A 160 -11.47 1.82 24.99
N GLU A 161 -11.18 0.56 24.70
CA GLU A 161 -9.84 0.00 24.89
C GLU A 161 -8.85 0.58 23.85
N PRO A 162 -7.55 0.68 24.18
CA PRO A 162 -6.55 1.12 23.23
C PRO A 162 -6.56 0.28 21.94
N VAL A 163 -6.61 0.96 20.80
CA VAL A 163 -6.61 0.33 19.48
C VAL A 163 -5.20 0.32 18.96
N PHE A 164 -4.63 -0.88 18.86
CA PHE A 164 -3.32 -1.09 18.26
C PHE A 164 -3.47 -1.38 16.76
N THR A 165 -2.65 -0.69 15.96
CA THR A 165 -2.44 -1.06 14.55
C THR A 165 -1.70 -2.39 14.52
N GLY A 166 -2.17 -3.33 13.70
CA GLY A 166 -1.60 -4.67 13.66
C GLY A 166 -2.38 -5.64 12.77
N HIS A 167 -1.83 -6.84 12.63
CA HIS A 167 -2.43 -7.96 11.91
C HIS A 167 -2.80 -9.12 12.85
N ALA A 168 -4.01 -9.67 12.70
CA ALA A 168 -4.45 -10.88 13.39
C ALA A 168 -5.42 -11.70 12.53
N ASN A 169 -5.07 -12.95 12.21
CA ASN A 169 -5.92 -13.91 11.50
C ASN A 169 -6.60 -13.31 10.25
N GLY A 170 -5.80 -12.70 9.37
CA GLY A 170 -6.29 -12.06 8.15
C GLY A 170 -6.90 -10.66 8.34
N ASN A 171 -7.21 -10.23 9.57
CA ASN A 171 -7.69 -8.88 9.81
C ASN A 171 -6.53 -7.92 10.07
N ILE A 172 -6.43 -6.88 9.27
CA ILE A 172 -5.52 -5.76 9.46
C ILE A 172 -6.30 -4.63 10.12
N THR A 173 -5.95 -4.31 11.36
CA THR A 173 -6.50 -3.18 12.09
C THR A 173 -5.58 -1.97 11.91
N ILE A 174 -6.13 -0.84 11.48
CA ILE A 174 -5.40 0.43 11.40
C ILE A 174 -6.11 1.44 12.29
N ASN A 175 -5.38 2.02 13.25
CA ASN A 175 -5.90 3.13 14.07
C ASN A 175 -6.08 4.39 13.20
N LEU A 176 -7.21 5.09 13.31
CA LEU A 176 -7.47 6.34 12.58
C LEU A 176 -6.43 7.41 12.84
N ALA A 177 -5.79 7.40 14.01
CA ALA A 177 -4.68 8.28 14.34
C ALA A 177 -3.56 8.23 13.27
N GLU A 178 -3.36 7.09 12.61
CA GLU A 178 -2.37 6.96 11.53
C GLU A 178 -2.71 7.80 10.29
N ALA A 179 -3.98 8.17 10.10
CA ALA A 179 -4.41 9.05 9.01
C ALA A 179 -4.35 10.54 9.39
N ASP A 180 -4.24 10.87 10.67
CA ASP A 180 -4.06 12.25 11.13
C ASP A 180 -2.59 12.66 11.04
N ASP A 181 -2.31 13.82 10.46
CA ASP A 181 -0.94 14.23 10.15
C ASP A 181 -0.19 14.68 11.42
N VAL A 182 -0.89 15.22 12.42
CA VAL A 182 -0.33 15.65 13.70
C VAL A 182 -0.03 14.42 14.57
N ALA A 183 -1.01 13.54 14.75
CA ALA A 183 -0.87 12.32 15.53
C ALA A 183 0.22 11.40 14.93
N ARG A 184 0.23 11.21 13.61
CA ARG A 184 1.27 10.42 12.93
C ARG A 184 2.66 11.04 13.08
N HIS A 185 2.78 12.37 13.00
CA HIS A 185 4.08 13.02 13.23
C HIS A 185 4.56 12.86 14.68
N ALA A 186 3.66 13.02 15.66
CA ALA A 186 3.97 12.81 17.06
C ALA A 186 4.42 11.36 17.33
N ALA A 187 3.71 10.37 16.78
CA ALA A 187 4.08 8.95 16.86
C ALA A 187 5.45 8.69 16.23
N ARG A 188 5.71 9.23 15.02
CA ARG A 188 7.01 9.12 14.34
C ARG A 188 8.16 9.61 15.21
N VAL A 189 8.00 10.79 15.84
CA VAL A 189 9.04 11.37 16.72
C VAL A 189 9.19 10.53 18.00
N ALA A 190 8.09 10.13 18.63
CA ALA A 190 8.11 9.33 19.85
C ALA A 190 8.77 7.95 19.65
N MET A 191 8.59 7.35 18.48
CA MET A 191 9.19 6.05 18.12
C MET A 191 10.58 6.17 17.48
N GLY A 192 11.08 7.39 17.27
CA GLY A 192 12.39 7.61 16.64
C GLY A 192 12.47 7.16 15.18
N GLU A 193 11.34 7.19 14.47
CA GLU A 193 11.25 6.70 13.09
C GLU A 193 11.62 7.80 12.07
N GLY A 194 12.50 7.48 11.12
CA GLY A 194 12.87 8.41 10.05
C GLY A 194 11.77 8.59 8.99
N TYR A 195 10.90 7.60 8.83
CA TYR A 195 9.91 7.53 7.77
C TYR A 195 8.65 6.81 8.26
N ARG A 196 7.52 7.53 8.37
CA ARG A 196 6.21 6.99 8.76
C ARG A 196 5.15 7.51 7.79
N THR A 197 4.65 6.64 6.92
CA THR A 197 3.56 6.99 5.98
C THR A 197 2.43 6.01 6.12
N LEU A 198 1.21 6.50 5.85
CA LEU A 198 0.03 5.66 5.98
C LEU A 198 0.07 4.45 5.04
N LEU A 199 0.50 4.62 3.79
CA LEU A 199 0.69 3.51 2.85
C LEU A 199 1.81 2.57 3.31
N GLY A 200 2.84 3.09 3.98
CA GLY A 200 3.87 2.28 4.63
C GLY A 200 3.30 1.30 5.63
N HIS A 201 2.42 1.73 6.55
CA HIS A 201 1.79 0.82 7.51
C HIS A 201 0.94 -0.24 6.83
N PHE A 202 0.12 0.14 5.84
CA PHE A 202 -0.64 -0.86 5.08
C PHE A 202 0.28 -1.92 4.44
N ARG A 203 1.43 -1.52 3.91
CA ARG A 203 2.42 -2.43 3.31
C ARG A 203 3.15 -3.28 4.36
N HIS A 204 3.34 -2.77 5.56
CA HIS A 204 3.91 -3.52 6.69
C HIS A 204 2.92 -4.59 7.18
N GLU A 205 1.68 -4.19 7.51
CA GLU A 205 0.67 -5.09 8.05
C GLU A 205 0.27 -6.20 7.07
N ILE A 206 0.18 -5.88 5.78
CA ILE A 206 -0.06 -6.89 4.75
C ILE A 206 1.13 -7.84 4.59
N GLY A 207 2.34 -7.42 4.96
CA GLY A 207 3.52 -8.27 5.03
C GLY A 207 3.32 -9.41 6.03
N HIS A 208 2.77 -9.13 7.21
CA HIS A 208 2.40 -10.17 8.18
C HIS A 208 1.34 -11.12 7.63
N TYR A 209 0.30 -10.60 6.98
CA TYR A 209 -0.72 -11.43 6.32
C TYR A 209 -0.07 -12.40 5.30
N TYR A 210 0.82 -11.90 4.44
CA TYR A 210 1.48 -12.76 3.46
C TYR A 210 2.54 -13.67 4.08
N TRP A 211 3.06 -13.38 5.27
CA TRP A 211 3.88 -14.34 6.01
C TRP A 211 3.04 -15.59 6.36
N ASP A 212 1.83 -15.40 6.89
CA ASP A 212 0.93 -16.51 7.22
C ASP A 212 0.50 -17.30 5.98
N VAL A 213 0.21 -16.59 4.88
CA VAL A 213 -0.30 -17.20 3.65
C VAL A 213 0.81 -17.91 2.86
N LEU A 214 2.01 -17.32 2.77
CA LEU A 214 3.07 -17.78 1.88
C LEU A 214 4.19 -18.55 2.60
N ILE A 215 4.50 -18.22 3.85
CA ILE A 215 5.65 -18.78 4.57
C ILE A 215 5.21 -19.83 5.58
N ALA A 216 4.36 -19.45 6.54
CA ALA A 216 4.05 -20.26 7.73
C ALA A 216 3.51 -21.67 7.39
N ARG A 217 2.73 -21.76 6.31
CA ARG A 217 2.08 -23.00 5.85
C ARG A 217 3.00 -23.91 5.03
N HIS A 218 4.23 -23.50 4.74
CA HIS A 218 5.15 -24.17 3.81
C HIS A 218 6.50 -24.49 4.47
N PRO A 219 6.70 -25.70 5.04
CA PRO A 219 7.88 -26.02 5.86
C PRO A 219 9.23 -25.81 5.19
N VAL A 220 9.34 -26.08 3.88
CA VAL A 220 10.58 -25.85 3.12
C VAL A 220 10.90 -24.36 3.06
N LEU A 221 9.92 -23.54 2.70
CA LEU A 221 10.09 -22.09 2.57
C LEU A 221 10.27 -21.43 3.95
N LEU A 222 9.62 -21.92 5.00
CA LEU A 222 9.86 -21.51 6.38
C LEU A 222 11.31 -21.79 6.82
N GLY A 223 11.88 -22.92 6.40
CA GLY A 223 13.29 -23.24 6.65
C GLY A 223 14.25 -22.29 5.93
N GLU A 224 13.91 -21.83 4.72
CA GLU A 224 14.69 -20.81 4.00
C GLU A 224 14.52 -19.42 4.61
N TYR A 225 13.30 -19.05 4.98
CA TYR A 225 12.99 -17.83 5.72
C TYR A 225 13.89 -17.70 6.96
N ARG A 226 14.00 -18.77 7.77
CA ARG A 226 14.83 -18.76 8.99
C ARG A 226 16.31 -18.55 8.74
N LYS A 227 16.82 -18.95 7.57
CA LYS A 227 18.21 -18.70 7.18
C LYS A 227 18.45 -17.23 6.81
N VAL A 228 17.42 -16.53 6.35
CA VAL A 228 17.51 -15.17 5.83
C VAL A 228 17.12 -14.12 6.87
N PHE A 229 16.06 -14.36 7.64
CA PHE A 229 15.48 -13.42 8.61
C PHE A 229 15.76 -13.79 10.07
N GLY A 230 16.09 -15.05 10.35
CA GLY A 230 16.26 -15.58 11.71
C GLY A 230 15.06 -16.39 12.20
N ASP A 231 15.13 -16.85 13.45
CA ASP A 231 14.13 -17.74 14.03
C ASP A 231 12.97 -16.96 14.68
N GLU A 232 11.82 -16.99 14.03
CA GLU A 232 10.60 -16.28 14.46
C GLU A 232 9.93 -16.87 15.71
N ARG A 233 10.42 -18.00 16.22
CA ARG A 233 9.87 -18.63 17.44
C ARG A 233 10.29 -17.92 18.72
N GLU A 234 11.17 -16.93 18.61
CA GLU A 234 11.49 -16.05 19.73
C GLU A 234 10.20 -15.41 20.27
N SER A 235 10.13 -15.22 21.59
CA SER A 235 8.99 -14.55 22.21
C SER A 235 8.92 -13.09 21.73
N TYR A 236 7.84 -12.76 21.02
CA TYR A 236 7.61 -11.42 20.49
C TYR A 236 7.67 -10.36 21.59
N GLN A 237 7.00 -10.61 22.72
CA GLN A 237 6.99 -9.66 23.83
C GLN A 237 8.39 -9.45 24.43
N ASP A 238 9.16 -10.53 24.60
CA ASP A 238 10.52 -10.40 25.14
C ASP A 238 11.43 -9.64 24.15
N ALA A 239 11.23 -9.85 22.84
CA ALA A 239 11.95 -9.15 21.79
C ALA A 239 11.62 -7.65 21.75
N LEU A 240 10.34 -7.31 21.85
CA LEU A 240 9.85 -5.95 21.97
C LEU A 240 10.43 -5.25 23.21
N ASP A 241 10.38 -5.91 24.36
CA ASP A 241 10.93 -5.40 25.62
C ASP A 241 12.43 -5.15 25.54
N ARG A 242 13.19 -6.05 24.88
CA ARG A 242 14.62 -5.86 24.64
C ARG A 242 14.88 -4.69 23.70
N HIS A 243 14.06 -4.53 22.65
CA HIS A 243 14.21 -3.44 21.68
C HIS A 243 14.04 -2.06 22.33
N TYR A 244 12.99 -1.85 23.13
CA TYR A 244 12.75 -0.56 23.79
C TYR A 244 13.74 -0.25 24.92
N LYS A 245 14.49 -1.24 25.39
CA LYS A 245 15.62 -1.03 26.32
C LYS A 245 16.91 -0.61 25.60
N ARG A 246 17.00 -0.73 24.26
CA ARG A 246 18.19 -0.29 23.50
C ARG A 246 18.25 1.24 23.43
N SER A 247 19.44 1.81 23.52
CA SER A 247 19.65 3.25 23.31
C SER A 247 19.23 3.66 21.90
N ASN A 248 18.61 4.83 21.72
CA ASN A 248 18.28 5.37 20.38
C ASN A 248 19.52 5.55 19.49
N ASP A 249 20.71 5.67 20.09
CA ASP A 249 21.99 5.77 19.39
C ASP A 249 22.59 4.40 19.00
N ASP A 250 21.88 3.30 19.29
CA ASP A 250 22.29 1.96 18.85
C ASP A 250 22.18 1.84 17.32
N ASP A 251 23.34 1.70 16.70
CA ASP A 251 23.55 1.58 15.27
C ASP A 251 23.89 0.15 14.83
N SER A 252 23.85 -0.83 15.74
CA SER A 252 24.18 -2.24 15.44
C SER A 252 23.29 -2.88 14.38
N TRP A 253 22.09 -2.32 14.16
CA TRP A 253 21.16 -2.76 13.12
C TRP A 253 21.57 -2.29 11.71
N LYS A 254 22.36 -1.21 11.60
CA LYS A 254 22.77 -0.64 10.32
C LYS A 254 23.64 -1.64 9.57
N GLY A 255 23.27 -1.92 8.32
CA GLY A 255 23.97 -2.87 7.47
C GLY A 255 23.33 -4.26 7.44
N GLU A 256 22.49 -4.61 8.41
CA GLU A 256 21.77 -5.89 8.42
C GLU A 256 20.26 -5.72 8.24
N PHE A 257 19.68 -4.64 8.75
CA PHE A 257 18.23 -4.40 8.78
C PHE A 257 17.86 -3.09 8.08
N ILE A 258 16.70 -3.06 7.40
CA ILE A 258 16.25 -1.86 6.67
C ILE A 258 15.87 -0.71 7.62
N SER A 259 15.38 -1.06 8.81
CA SER A 259 15.02 -0.12 9.87
C SER A 259 15.50 -0.65 11.22
N ARG A 260 15.57 0.25 12.21
CA ARG A 260 15.84 -0.15 13.59
C ARG A 260 14.78 -1.13 14.10
N TYR A 261 13.51 -0.90 13.75
CA TYR A 261 12.39 -1.75 14.17
C TYR A 261 12.46 -3.15 13.55
N ALA A 262 12.90 -3.29 12.29
CA ALA A 262 13.18 -4.59 11.68
C ALA A 262 14.16 -5.46 12.49
N SER A 263 15.10 -4.85 13.22
CA SER A 263 16.02 -5.60 14.11
C SER A 263 15.41 -6.12 15.41
N MET A 264 14.13 -5.82 15.66
CA MET A 264 13.42 -6.21 16.87
C MET A 264 13.09 -7.70 16.87
N HIS A 265 12.54 -8.22 15.78
CA HIS A 265 12.11 -9.61 15.67
C HIS A 265 12.12 -10.07 14.20
N PRO A 266 12.45 -11.34 13.88
CA PRO A 266 12.49 -11.83 12.49
C PRO A 266 11.18 -11.63 11.71
N TRP A 267 10.04 -11.70 12.42
CA TRP A 267 8.73 -11.46 11.82
C TRP A 267 8.55 -10.01 11.37
N GLU A 268 9.09 -9.05 12.13
CA GLU A 268 9.10 -7.62 11.77
C GLU A 268 10.09 -7.32 10.66
N ASP A 269 11.27 -7.95 10.67
CA ASP A 269 12.24 -7.82 9.59
C ASP A 269 11.65 -8.22 8.24
N TRP A 270 10.81 -9.26 8.23
CA TRP A 270 10.05 -9.64 7.05
C TRP A 270 9.00 -8.61 6.65
N ALA A 271 8.17 -8.14 7.59
CA ALA A 271 7.11 -7.16 7.29
C ALA A 271 7.70 -5.84 6.77
N GLU A 272 8.79 -5.37 7.39
CA GLU A 272 9.54 -4.18 6.97
C GLU A 272 10.20 -4.38 5.60
N THR A 273 10.87 -5.51 5.38
CA THR A 273 11.48 -5.82 4.07
C THR A 273 10.42 -5.94 2.97
N TRP A 274 9.29 -6.59 3.27
CA TRP A 274 8.14 -6.70 2.36
C TRP A 274 7.57 -5.33 2.01
N ALA A 275 7.36 -4.49 3.02
CA ALA A 275 6.86 -3.14 2.83
C ALA A 275 7.79 -2.31 1.96
N HIS A 276 9.09 -2.47 2.19
CA HIS A 276 10.14 -1.82 1.43
C HIS A 276 10.20 -2.30 -0.01
N TYR A 277 10.04 -3.60 -0.24
CA TYR A 277 9.94 -4.17 -1.59
C TYR A 277 8.79 -3.54 -2.38
N LEU A 278 7.58 -3.47 -1.80
CA LEU A 278 6.43 -2.82 -2.44
C LEU A 278 6.65 -1.30 -2.66
N HIS A 279 7.34 -0.64 -1.72
CA HIS A 279 7.74 0.76 -1.87
C HIS A 279 8.58 0.97 -3.13
N MET A 280 9.64 0.18 -3.28
CA MET A 280 10.56 0.25 -4.42
C MET A 280 9.82 0.06 -5.73
N LEU A 281 9.00 -1.00 -5.81
CA LEU A 281 8.23 -1.34 -7.00
C LEU A 281 7.27 -0.22 -7.42
N ASP A 282 6.41 0.24 -6.51
CA ASP A 282 5.38 1.24 -6.83
C ASP A 282 5.98 2.59 -7.25
N THR A 283 7.15 2.91 -6.68
CA THR A 283 7.83 4.19 -6.95
C THR A 283 8.57 4.14 -8.29
N LEU A 284 9.27 3.03 -8.59
CA LEU A 284 9.87 2.80 -9.90
C LEU A 284 8.82 2.77 -11.02
N GLU A 285 7.67 2.12 -10.80
CA GLU A 285 6.54 2.19 -11.73
C GLU A 285 6.10 3.64 -11.96
N THR A 286 6.00 4.43 -10.89
CA THR A 286 5.61 5.85 -11.03
C THR A 286 6.62 6.58 -11.89
N ALA A 287 7.91 6.44 -11.61
CA ALA A 287 8.98 7.08 -12.39
C ALA A 287 8.86 6.77 -13.88
N GLN A 288 8.60 5.50 -14.22
CA GLN A 288 8.44 5.08 -15.60
C GLN A 288 7.18 5.63 -16.27
N ALA A 289 6.04 5.63 -15.57
CA ALA A 289 4.78 6.15 -16.11
C ALA A 289 4.87 7.64 -16.51
N TYR A 290 5.83 8.37 -15.94
CA TYR A 290 6.15 9.75 -16.28
C TYR A 290 7.41 9.92 -17.14
N GLY A 291 8.07 8.82 -17.52
CA GLY A 291 9.27 8.83 -18.35
C GLY A 291 10.45 9.56 -17.69
N ILE A 292 10.59 9.49 -16.37
CA ILE A 292 11.70 10.11 -15.64
C ILE A 292 12.96 9.30 -15.93
N VAL A 293 13.84 9.80 -16.79
CA VAL A 293 15.09 9.14 -17.20
C VAL A 293 16.21 9.45 -16.22
N THR A 294 17.06 8.45 -16.01
CA THR A 294 18.14 8.45 -15.04
C THR A 294 19.48 8.23 -15.76
N GLU A 295 20.17 9.31 -16.11
CA GLU A 295 21.48 9.24 -16.78
C GLU A 295 22.63 9.09 -15.76
N VAL A 296 23.58 8.20 -16.04
CA VAL A 296 24.84 8.09 -15.30
C VAL A 296 25.97 8.46 -16.26
N GLU A 297 26.79 9.44 -15.91
CA GLU A 297 28.10 9.62 -16.54
C GLU A 297 28.98 8.40 -16.20
N ASN A 298 29.19 7.51 -17.18
CA ASN A 298 30.04 6.29 -17.15
C ASN A 298 29.40 4.94 -16.79
N ALA A 299 28.07 4.83 -16.73
CA ALA A 299 27.38 3.55 -16.91
C ALA A 299 26.44 3.67 -18.11
N ALA A 300 26.20 2.57 -18.84
CA ALA A 300 25.30 2.57 -20.00
C ALA A 300 24.02 3.35 -19.67
N VAL A 301 23.62 4.26 -20.56
CA VAL A 301 22.41 5.10 -20.41
C VAL A 301 21.26 4.18 -20.01
N ILE A 302 20.77 4.32 -18.78
CA ILE A 302 19.55 3.63 -18.38
C ILE A 302 18.41 4.58 -18.73
N ASP A 303 18.02 4.58 -20.00
CA ASP A 303 16.79 5.25 -20.42
C ASP A 303 15.63 4.55 -19.70
N THR A 304 14.88 5.24 -18.85
CA THR A 304 13.72 4.62 -18.20
C THR A 304 12.59 4.28 -19.16
N LYS A 305 12.67 4.73 -20.42
CA LYS A 305 11.87 4.21 -21.54
C LYS A 305 12.42 2.89 -22.09
N GLU A 306 13.72 2.62 -21.96
CA GLU A 306 14.34 1.31 -22.24
C GLU A 306 14.25 0.36 -21.03
N ILE A 307 14.07 0.89 -19.81
CA ILE A 307 13.63 0.08 -18.67
C ILE A 307 12.19 -0.38 -18.94
N THR A 308 12.07 -1.66 -19.29
CA THR A 308 10.78 -2.32 -19.47
C THR A 308 10.18 -2.62 -18.09
N LEU A 309 9.20 -1.81 -17.65
CA LEU A 309 8.49 -1.97 -16.37
C LEU A 309 7.01 -2.38 -16.58
N PRO A 310 6.36 -2.98 -15.56
CA PRO A 310 5.38 -4.07 -15.72
C PRO A 310 3.96 -3.72 -16.18
N GLN A 311 3.65 -2.45 -16.40
CA GLN A 311 2.25 -2.03 -16.44
C GLN A 311 1.62 -1.92 -17.83
N GLU A 312 2.41 -2.06 -18.89
CA GLU A 312 1.89 -2.16 -20.26
C GLU A 312 1.71 -3.61 -20.72
N GLU A 313 2.50 -4.58 -20.22
CA GLU A 313 2.20 -6.01 -20.23
C GLU A 313 3.34 -6.72 -19.46
N ARG A 314 3.05 -7.29 -18.27
CA ARG A 314 3.90 -8.22 -17.45
C ARG A 314 5.43 -8.04 -17.50
N TYR A 315 6.03 -7.28 -16.58
CA TYR A 315 7.51 -7.20 -16.49
C TYR A 315 8.16 -7.12 -15.08
N TYR A 316 7.38 -7.38 -14.02
CA TYR A 316 7.91 -8.12 -12.86
C TYR A 316 7.13 -9.43 -12.84
N GLY A 317 7.34 -10.21 -13.90
CA GLY A 317 7.03 -11.61 -13.87
C GLY A 317 8.14 -12.35 -13.13
N LYS A 318 8.00 -13.67 -13.04
CA LYS A 318 8.97 -14.60 -12.47
C LYS A 318 10.42 -14.48 -13.00
N ASN A 319 10.66 -13.71 -14.06
CA ASN A 319 11.90 -13.66 -14.81
C ASN A 319 12.71 -12.36 -14.65
N SER A 320 12.18 -11.35 -13.96
CA SER A 320 12.91 -10.09 -13.77
C SER A 320 13.95 -10.24 -12.66
N SER A 321 15.16 -9.72 -12.87
CA SER A 321 16.22 -9.81 -11.86
C SER A 321 15.95 -8.81 -10.73
N ILE A 322 15.83 -9.31 -9.50
CA ILE A 322 15.80 -8.43 -8.31
C ILE A 322 17.00 -7.50 -8.24
N GLU A 323 18.17 -7.91 -8.75
CA GLU A 323 19.38 -7.08 -8.74
C GLU A 323 19.21 -5.85 -9.63
N ASP A 324 18.52 -5.97 -10.76
CA ASP A 324 18.22 -4.84 -11.65
C ASP A 324 17.23 -3.88 -10.97
N ILE A 325 16.21 -4.41 -10.28
CA ILE A 325 15.24 -3.61 -9.52
C ILE A 325 15.95 -2.79 -8.44
N VAL A 326 16.80 -3.45 -7.65
CA VAL A 326 17.52 -2.79 -6.55
C VAL A 326 18.50 -1.76 -7.09
N SER A 327 19.24 -2.08 -8.15
CA SER A 327 20.20 -1.15 -8.76
C SER A 327 19.50 0.10 -9.31
N ASN A 328 18.40 -0.08 -10.04
CA ASN A 328 17.58 1.03 -10.55
C ASN A 328 16.99 1.86 -9.40
N TRP A 329 16.53 1.20 -8.34
CA TRP A 329 15.99 1.89 -7.18
C TRP A 329 17.03 2.73 -6.45
N ILE A 330 18.24 2.19 -6.23
CA ILE A 330 19.33 2.91 -5.57
C ILE A 330 19.64 4.18 -6.34
N TYR A 331 19.80 4.09 -7.67
CA TYR A 331 19.99 5.28 -8.49
C TYR A 331 18.82 6.26 -8.33
N PHE A 332 17.59 5.78 -8.52
CA PHE A 332 16.41 6.65 -8.53
C PHE A 332 16.21 7.34 -7.18
N SER A 333 16.51 6.66 -6.08
CA SER A 333 16.43 7.20 -4.73
C SER A 333 17.38 8.38 -4.51
N VAL A 334 18.55 8.40 -5.15
CA VAL A 334 19.49 9.52 -5.08
C VAL A 334 18.90 10.76 -5.75
N VAL A 335 18.31 10.60 -6.95
CA VAL A 335 17.61 11.68 -7.66
C VAL A 335 16.42 12.17 -6.85
N LEU A 336 15.60 11.24 -6.33
CA LEU A 336 14.45 11.56 -5.50
C LEU A 336 14.85 12.39 -4.27
N ASN A 337 15.92 11.99 -3.56
CA ASN A 337 16.41 12.74 -2.41
C ASN A 337 16.98 14.11 -2.82
N ALA A 338 17.70 14.20 -3.94
CA ALA A 338 18.19 15.46 -4.47
C ALA A 338 17.03 16.43 -4.79
N LEU A 339 15.98 15.96 -5.46
CA LEU A 339 14.78 16.75 -5.75
C LEU A 339 14.10 17.26 -4.47
N ASN A 340 14.00 16.42 -3.43
CA ASN A 340 13.44 16.84 -2.15
C ASN A 340 14.31 17.91 -1.47
N ARG A 341 15.63 17.72 -1.41
CA ARG A 341 16.55 18.72 -0.86
C ARG A 341 16.50 20.04 -1.63
N SER A 342 16.34 20.02 -2.95
CA SER A 342 16.15 21.22 -3.78
C SER A 342 14.86 21.98 -3.44
N MET A 343 13.84 21.30 -2.93
CA MET A 343 12.61 21.91 -2.43
C MET A 343 12.68 22.29 -0.93
N GLY A 344 13.83 22.09 -0.27
CA GLY A 344 13.97 22.32 1.17
C GLY A 344 13.32 21.26 2.06
N LEU A 345 13.03 20.08 1.49
CA LEU A 345 12.46 18.93 2.20
C LEU A 345 13.56 17.94 2.60
N PRO A 346 13.37 17.16 3.68
CA PRO A 346 14.29 16.06 4.02
C PRO A 346 14.31 14.99 2.93
N ASP A 347 15.31 14.12 2.97
CA ASP A 347 15.41 12.96 2.08
C ASP A 347 14.11 12.14 2.16
N ALA A 348 13.45 11.95 1.00
CA ALA A 348 12.22 11.15 0.94
C ALA A 348 12.49 9.65 1.12
N TYR A 349 13.73 9.23 0.86
CA TYR A 349 14.20 7.87 1.05
C TYR A 349 15.49 7.87 1.89
N PRO A 350 15.39 7.83 3.23
CA PRO A 350 16.54 7.89 4.13
C PRO A 350 17.17 6.51 4.42
N PHE A 351 16.94 5.50 3.56
CA PHE A 351 17.37 4.13 3.82
C PHE A 351 18.62 3.76 3.02
N VAL A 352 19.44 2.85 3.57
CA VAL A 352 20.63 2.31 2.92
C VAL A 352 20.42 0.81 2.67
N ILE A 353 20.61 0.38 1.41
CA ILE A 353 20.47 -1.03 1.03
C ILE A 353 21.86 -1.69 1.02
N SER A 354 22.15 -2.46 2.05
CA SER A 354 23.34 -3.32 2.17
C SER A 354 23.17 -4.66 1.47
N ASP A 355 24.22 -5.47 1.40
CA ASP A 355 24.18 -6.83 0.83
C ASP A 355 23.23 -7.76 1.60
N ALA A 356 23.17 -7.63 2.94
CA ALA A 356 22.22 -8.38 3.75
C ALA A 356 20.76 -8.03 3.38
N ILE A 357 20.46 -6.73 3.23
CA ILE A 357 19.13 -6.26 2.82
C ILE A 357 18.82 -6.69 1.39
N ARG A 358 19.79 -6.68 0.46
CA ARG A 358 19.62 -7.22 -0.90
C ARG A 358 19.22 -8.69 -0.88
N ALA A 359 19.85 -9.51 -0.03
CA ALA A 359 19.49 -10.92 0.10
C ALA A 359 18.06 -11.12 0.61
N LYS A 360 17.62 -10.30 1.58
CA LYS A 360 16.24 -10.29 2.10
C LYS A 360 15.23 -9.86 1.03
N LEU A 361 15.51 -8.80 0.29
CA LEU A 361 14.69 -8.34 -0.85
C LEU A 361 14.59 -9.42 -1.94
N ALA A 362 15.69 -10.12 -2.23
CA ALA A 362 15.72 -11.24 -3.16
C ALA A 362 14.85 -12.41 -2.68
N PHE A 363 14.83 -12.69 -1.38
CA PHE A 363 13.94 -13.70 -0.81
C PHE A 363 12.46 -13.30 -0.95
N VAL A 364 12.10 -12.05 -0.63
CA VAL A 364 10.74 -11.52 -0.81
C VAL A 364 10.31 -11.62 -2.28
N HIS A 365 11.15 -11.17 -3.20
CA HIS A 365 10.88 -11.22 -4.64
C HIS A 365 10.64 -12.65 -5.13
N ARG A 366 11.52 -13.60 -4.78
CA ARG A 366 11.33 -15.02 -5.13
C ARG A 366 10.03 -15.57 -4.54
N THR A 367 9.73 -15.24 -3.29
CA THR A 367 8.50 -15.69 -2.62
C THR A 367 7.27 -15.24 -3.39
N ILE A 368 7.16 -13.94 -3.69
CA ILE A 368 6.03 -13.36 -4.43
C ILE A 368 5.83 -14.04 -5.79
N HIS A 369 6.91 -14.31 -6.54
CA HIS A 369 6.80 -14.90 -7.88
C HIS A 369 6.85 -16.43 -7.91
N SER A 370 7.05 -17.08 -6.77
CA SER A 370 6.90 -18.54 -6.64
C SER A 370 5.44 -18.97 -6.58
N VAL A 371 4.54 -18.04 -6.22
CA VAL A 371 3.09 -18.22 -6.17
C VAL A 371 2.54 -18.22 -7.59
N GLY A 372 2.22 -19.41 -8.12
CA GLY A 372 1.67 -19.61 -9.46
C GLY A 372 1.19 -21.02 -9.67
#